data_AF-A0A2M8NL20-F1
#
_entry.id   AF-A0A2M8NL20-F1
#
_cell.length_a   1.000
_cell.length_b   1.000
_cell.length_c   1.000
_cell.angle_alpha   90.00
_cell.angle_beta   90.00
_cell.angle_gamma   90.00
#
_symmetry.space_group_name_H-M   'P 1'
#
loop_
_entity.id
_entity.type
_entity.pdbx_description
1 polymer ?
#
loop_
_entity_poly.entity_id
_entity_poly.type
_entity_poly.pdbx_seq_one_letter_code
_entity_poly.pdbx_strand_id
1 'polypeptide(L)'
;MQREIRNVIFTNHALERLDQRQITQSMVVQTVQSPDRSEIESDGDSKFTKTINGRKLQVIGRWEADENKWLVKSAWVSGEEDQKRQRVPALFGVIIALAYKVFRLFMNNRRRR
;
A
#
# COMPACT_ATOMS: atom_id res chain seq x y z
N MET A 1 0.18 -14.52 -12.99
CA MET A 1 -0.39 -13.22 -12.61
C MET A 1 0.62 -12.13 -12.93
N GLN A 2 0.21 -11.09 -13.66
CA GLN A 2 1.10 -9.97 -13.98
C GLN A 2 1.51 -9.26 -12.67
N ARG A 3 2.83 -9.14 -12.46
CA ARG A 3 3.44 -8.53 -11.27
C ARG A 3 3.85 -7.08 -11.49
N GLU A 4 3.85 -6.65 -12.75
CA GLU A 4 4.28 -5.33 -13.18
C GLU A 4 3.29 -4.76 -14.18
N ILE A 5 2.84 -3.53 -13.94
CA ILE A 5 2.00 -2.77 -14.87
C ILE A 5 2.47 -1.31 -14.86
N ARG A 6 2.84 -0.77 -16.03
CA ARG A 6 3.22 0.65 -16.22
C ARG A 6 4.22 1.18 -15.17
N ASN A 7 5.35 0.48 -15.02
CA ASN A 7 6.43 0.80 -14.08
C ASN A 7 6.02 0.71 -12.59
N VAL A 8 4.99 -0.08 -12.28
CA VAL A 8 4.55 -0.38 -10.92
C VAL A 8 4.69 -1.88 -10.68
N ILE A 9 5.53 -2.26 -9.71
CA ILE A 9 5.75 -3.64 -9.27
C ILE A 9 4.93 -3.90 -8.01
N PHE A 10 4.26 -5.05 -7.95
CA PHE A 10 3.48 -5.45 -6.78
C PHE A 10 4.19 -6.53 -5.96
N THR A 11 4.31 -6.30 -4.66
CA THR A 11 4.67 -7.37 -3.72
C THR A 11 3.55 -8.39 -3.59
N ASN A 12 3.87 -9.62 -3.17
CA ASN A 12 2.84 -10.64 -2.89
C ASN A 12 1.82 -10.15 -1.85
N HIS A 13 2.29 -9.44 -0.82
CA HIS A 13 1.43 -8.86 0.20
C HIS A 13 0.44 -7.84 -0.39
N ALA A 14 0.92 -6.97 -1.29
CA ALA A 14 0.05 -6.04 -1.99
C ALA A 14 -1.02 -6.79 -2.80
N LEU A 15 -0.63 -7.80 -3.57
CA LEU A 15 -1.57 -8.59 -4.37
C LEU A 15 -2.67 -9.25 -3.52
N GLU A 16 -2.31 -9.83 -2.37
CA GLU A 16 -3.28 -10.38 -1.41
C GLU A 16 -4.25 -9.30 -0.90
N ARG A 17 -3.75 -8.10 -0.59
CA ARG A 17 -4.58 -6.98 -0.13
C ARG A 17 -5.50 -6.43 -1.21
N LEU A 18 -5.06 -6.45 -2.47
CA LEU A 18 -5.86 -6.05 -3.63
C LEU A 18 -7.05 -6.99 -3.82
N ASP A 19 -6.79 -8.30 -3.77
CA ASP A 19 -7.82 -9.34 -3.89
C ASP A 19 -8.86 -9.23 -2.76
N GLN A 20 -8.41 -9.19 -1.51
CA GLN A 20 -9.28 -9.09 -0.33
C GLN A 20 -10.19 -7.86 -0.30
N ARG A 21 -9.80 -6.76 -0.96
CA ARG A 21 -10.53 -5.48 -0.92
C ARG A 21 -11.17 -5.10 -2.25
N GLN A 22 -11.15 -6.01 -3.22
CA GLN A 22 -11.65 -5.76 -4.56
C GLN A 22 -11.05 -4.48 -5.16
N ILE A 23 -9.74 -4.33 -5.03
CA ILE A 23 -8.97 -3.23 -5.61
C ILE A 23 -8.25 -3.80 -6.83
N THR A 24 -8.48 -3.23 -8.00
CA THR A 24 -7.78 -3.69 -9.21
C THR A 24 -6.37 -3.10 -9.27
N GLN A 25 -5.44 -3.80 -9.94
CA GLN A 25 -4.10 -3.26 -10.17
C GLN A 25 -4.14 -1.94 -10.97
N SER A 26 -5.13 -1.76 -11.86
CA SER A 26 -5.31 -0.51 -12.62
C SER A 26 -5.67 0.68 -11.73
N MET A 27 -6.50 0.48 -10.69
CA MET A 27 -6.79 1.51 -9.69
C MET A 27 -5.53 1.94 -8.93
N VAL A 28 -4.65 0.98 -8.62
CA VAL A 28 -3.37 1.27 -7.95
C VAL A 28 -2.47 2.09 -8.87
N VAL A 29 -2.30 1.65 -10.12
CA VAL A 29 -1.48 2.36 -11.11
C VAL A 29 -2.00 3.79 -11.31
N GLN A 30 -3.31 3.97 -11.41
CA GLN A 30 -3.92 5.29 -11.51
C GLN A 30 -3.64 6.16 -10.26
N THR A 31 -3.72 5.56 -9.07
CA THR A 31 -3.44 6.24 -7.80
C THR A 31 -1.98 6.67 -7.67
N VAL A 32 -1.04 5.83 -8.12
CA VAL A 32 0.41 6.14 -8.07
C VAL A 32 0.80 7.18 -9.12
N GLN A 33 0.24 7.10 -10.33
CA GLN A 33 0.60 8.00 -11.44
C GLN A 33 -0.05 9.38 -11.34
N SER A 34 -1.27 9.46 -10.81
CA SER A 34 -2.03 10.70 -10.68
C SER A 34 -2.77 10.69 -9.34
N PRO A 35 -2.06 10.81 -8.20
CA PRO A 35 -2.69 10.89 -6.90
C PRO A 35 -3.47 12.20 -6.74
N ASP A 36 -4.53 12.19 -5.96
CA ASP A 36 -5.16 13.44 -5.50
C ASP A 36 -4.33 14.07 -4.37
N ARG A 37 -3.65 13.22 -3.57
CA ARG A 37 -2.70 13.63 -2.54
C ARG A 37 -1.56 12.62 -2.43
N SER A 38 -0.34 13.11 -2.26
CA SER A 38 0.85 12.31 -1.96
C SER A 38 1.55 12.83 -0.70
N GLU A 39 2.00 11.91 0.14
CA GLU A 39 2.77 12.19 1.35
C GLU A 39 3.98 11.26 1.43
N ILE A 40 5.10 11.75 1.94
CA ILE A 40 6.26 10.92 2.26
C ILE A 40 6.16 10.54 3.75
N GLU A 41 6.17 9.25 4.02
CA GLU A 41 6.14 8.68 5.37
C GLU A 41 7.54 8.71 6.00
N SER A 42 7.62 8.55 7.32
CA SER A 42 8.87 8.64 8.07
C SER A 42 9.88 7.54 7.73
N ASP A 43 9.44 6.44 7.11
CA ASP A 43 10.28 5.35 6.64
C ASP A 43 10.79 5.53 5.19
N GLY A 44 10.48 6.68 4.58
CA GLY A 44 10.84 7.02 3.20
C GLY A 44 9.89 6.48 2.15
N ASP A 45 8.84 5.76 2.53
CA ASP A 45 7.82 5.33 1.60
C ASP A 45 6.88 6.49 1.22
N SER A 46 6.25 6.39 0.05
CA SER A 46 5.26 7.35 -0.42
C SER A 46 3.86 6.78 -0.25
N LYS A 47 3.00 7.56 0.42
CA LYS A 47 1.56 7.32 0.51
C LYS A 47 0.83 8.12 -0.56
N PHE A 48 0.19 7.42 -1.47
CA PHE A 48 -0.65 7.98 -2.52
C PHE A 48 -2.11 7.78 -2.16
N THR A 49 -2.91 8.85 -2.25
CA THR A 49 -4.34 8.80 -2.00
C THR A 49 -5.09 9.28 -3.24
N LYS A 50 -6.10 8.52 -3.65
CA LYS A 50 -7.01 8.89 -4.75
C LYS A 50 -8.43 8.44 -4.48
N THR A 51 -9.41 9.24 -4.85
CA THR A 51 -10.83 8.85 -4.81
C THR A 51 -11.25 8.34 -6.18
N ILE A 52 -11.69 7.08 -6.26
CA ILE A 52 -12.13 6.43 -7.50
C ILE A 52 -13.54 5.89 -7.26
N ASN A 53 -14.52 6.33 -8.04
CA ASN A 53 -15.93 5.92 -7.91
C ASN A 53 -16.48 6.07 -6.48
N GLY A 54 -16.12 7.16 -5.80
CA GLY A 54 -16.52 7.41 -4.40
C GLY A 54 -15.75 6.60 -3.35
N ARG A 55 -14.84 5.71 -3.75
CA ARG A 55 -13.98 4.93 -2.84
C ARG A 55 -12.63 5.64 -2.68
N LYS A 56 -12.24 5.96 -1.44
CA LYS A 56 -10.95 6.61 -1.15
C LYS A 56 -9.85 5.55 -1.06
N LEU A 57 -9.14 5.32 -2.15
CA LEU A 57 -8.01 4.40 -2.22
C LEU A 57 -6.73 5.04 -1.69
N GLN A 58 -6.01 4.31 -0.85
CA GLN A 58 -4.68 4.65 -0.35
C GLN A 58 -3.71 3.54 -0.74
N VAL A 59 -2.53 3.93 -1.22
CA VAL A 59 -1.48 3.04 -1.70
C VAL A 59 -0.16 3.45 -1.07
N ILE A 60 0.57 2.49 -0.53
CA ILE A 60 1.95 2.68 -0.05
C ILE A 60 2.91 2.06 -1.06
N GLY A 61 3.83 2.88 -1.56
CA GLY A 61 4.86 2.46 -2.48
C GLY A 61 6.20 3.10 -2.20
N ARG A 62 7.27 2.42 -2.58
CA ARG A 62 8.63 2.93 -2.57
C ARG A 62 9.13 3.09 -3.99
N TRP A 63 9.84 4.18 -4.26
CA TRP A 63 10.53 4.33 -5.53
C TRP A 63 11.81 3.50 -5.52
N GLU A 64 11.94 2.56 -6.45
CA GLU A 64 13.15 1.77 -6.68
C GLU A 64 13.94 2.44 -7.81
N ALA A 65 14.94 3.25 -7.42
CA ALA A 65 15.71 4.08 -8.34
C ALA A 65 16.50 3.24 -9.37
N ASP A 66 17.01 2.09 -8.96
CA ASP A 66 17.80 1.18 -9.81
C ASP A 66 16.97 0.63 -10.98
N GLU A 67 15.66 0.42 -10.76
CA GLU A 67 14.75 -0.12 -11.77
C GLU A 67 13.86 0.94 -12.43
N ASN A 68 13.87 2.18 -11.93
CA ASN A 68 12.95 3.26 -12.30
C ASN A 68 11.46 2.85 -12.17
N LYS A 69 11.12 2.20 -11.06
CA LYS A 69 9.77 1.64 -10.83
C LYS A 69 9.26 1.93 -9.41
N TRP A 70 7.95 1.93 -9.26
CA TRP A 70 7.29 1.96 -7.96
C TRP A 70 7.07 0.54 -7.43
N LEU A 71 7.66 0.21 -6.29
CA LEU A 71 7.37 -1.01 -5.55
C LEU A 71 6.19 -0.79 -4.61
N VAL A 72 5.03 -1.33 -4.95
CA VAL A 72 3.81 -1.27 -4.13
C VAL A 72 3.87 -2.33 -3.04
N LYS A 73 3.82 -1.86 -1.79
CA LYS A 73 3.88 -2.69 -0.59
C LYS A 73 2.50 -3.03 -0.04
N SER A 74 1.55 -2.09 -0.13
CA SER A 74 0.19 -2.28 0.39
C SER A 74 -0.81 -1.31 -0.23
N ALA A 75 -2.09 -1.67 -0.22
CA ALA A 75 -3.20 -0.81 -0.64
C ALA A 75 -4.46 -1.09 0.19
N TRP A 76 -5.27 -0.05 0.42
CA TRP A 76 -6.54 -0.15 1.12
C TRP A 76 -7.52 0.95 0.71
N VAL A 77 -8.81 0.69 0.88
CA VAL A 77 -9.86 1.69 0.69
C VAL A 77 -10.33 2.18 2.06
N SER A 78 -10.45 3.49 2.22
CA SER A 78 -11.15 4.13 3.34
C SER A 78 -12.60 4.39 2.94
N GLY A 79 -13.54 4.19 3.87
CA GLY A 79 -14.93 4.62 3.71
C GLY A 79 -15.99 3.52 3.63
N GLU A 80 -15.66 2.22 3.66
CA GLU A 80 -16.69 1.16 3.76
C GLU A 80 -17.23 0.97 5.19
N GLU A 81 -16.59 1.55 6.22
CA GLU A 81 -17.09 1.61 7.61
C GLU A 81 -17.68 2.98 8.03
N ASP A 82 -17.49 4.03 7.23
CA ASP A 82 -17.77 5.41 7.70
C ASP A 82 -19.23 5.86 7.56
N GLN A 83 -20.11 5.06 6.96
CA GLN A 83 -21.55 5.30 7.13
C GLN A 83 -22.07 4.82 8.50
N LYS A 84 -21.28 4.08 9.31
CA LYS A 84 -21.74 3.60 10.62
C LYS A 84 -20.79 3.81 11.81
N ARG A 85 -19.59 4.36 11.67
CA ARG A 85 -18.64 4.42 12.81
C ARG A 85 -17.93 5.75 12.98
N GLN A 86 -18.70 6.77 13.36
CA GLN A 86 -18.17 7.72 14.34
C GLN A 86 -17.75 6.90 15.57
N ARG A 87 -16.45 6.93 15.93
CA ARG A 87 -15.76 6.22 17.04
C ARG A 87 -15.19 4.85 16.70
N VAL A 88 -13.88 4.79 16.46
CA VAL A 88 -13.05 3.63 16.85
C VAL A 88 -11.68 4.10 17.36
N PRO A 89 -11.23 3.64 18.55
CA PRO A 89 -9.94 4.00 19.14
C PRO A 89 -8.80 3.06 18.70
N ALA A 90 -7.58 3.61 18.60
CA ALA A 90 -6.22 3.07 18.76
C ALA A 90 -5.80 1.66 18.23
N LEU A 91 -6.67 0.82 17.66
CA LEU A 91 -6.30 -0.50 17.14
C LEU A 91 -5.67 -0.46 15.73
N PHE A 92 -5.78 0.67 15.04
CA PHE A 92 -5.27 0.87 13.66
C PHE A 92 -3.74 0.93 13.57
N GLY A 93 -3.03 1.30 14.65
CA GLY A 93 -1.56 1.28 14.69
C GLY A 93 -0.96 -0.13 14.84
N VAL A 94 -1.72 -1.09 15.36
CA VAL A 94 -1.23 -2.43 15.72
C VAL A 94 -1.01 -3.30 14.48
N ILE A 95 -1.85 -3.19 13.44
CA ILE A 95 -1.74 -4.00 12.21
C ILE A 95 -0.53 -3.57 11.38
N ILE A 96 -0.25 -2.27 11.32
CA ILE A 96 0.96 -1.72 10.65
C ILE A 96 2.21 -2.16 11.43
N ALA A 97 2.21 -2.07 12.76
CA ALA A 97 3.33 -2.50 13.61
C ALA A 97 3.62 -4.02 13.50
N LEU A 98 2.58 -4.86 13.39
CA LEU A 98 2.73 -6.31 13.20
C LEU A 98 3.34 -6.64 11.84
N ALA A 99 2.89 -6.00 10.77
CA ALA A 99 3.48 -6.17 9.43
C ALA A 99 4.95 -5.70 9.40
N TYR A 100 5.26 -4.57 10.04
CA TYR A 100 6.62 -4.04 10.13
C TYR A 100 7.56 -4.94 10.95
N LYS A 101 7.06 -5.54 12.05
CA LYS A 101 7.85 -6.43 12.92
C LYS A 101 8.18 -7.76 12.20
N VAL A 102 7.21 -8.32 11.47
CA VAL A 102 7.42 -9.55 10.67
C VAL A 102 8.36 -9.28 9.49
N PHE A 103 8.20 -8.15 8.79
CA PHE A 103 9.09 -7.77 7.69
C PHE A 103 10.52 -7.47 8.16
N ARG A 104 10.69 -6.79 9.31
CA ARG A 104 11.99 -6.54 9.93
C ARG A 104 12.69 -7.83 10.36
N LEU A 105 11.94 -8.80 10.90
CA LEU A 105 12.46 -10.13 11.24
C LEU A 105 12.97 -10.88 10.01
N PHE A 106 12.26 -10.78 8.88
CA PHE A 106 12.65 -11.43 7.64
C PHE A 106 13.89 -10.80 6.98
N MET A 107 14.01 -9.47 6.98
CA MET A 107 15.19 -8.80 6.40
C MET A 107 16.47 -9.00 7.21
N ASN A 108 16.39 -9.08 8.55
CA ASN A 108 17.59 -9.23 9.38
C ASN A 108 18.19 -10.65 9.30
N ASN A 109 17.44 -11.64 8.83
CA ASN A 109 17.89 -13.02 8.72
C ASN A 109 18.66 -13.33 7.41
N ARG A 110 18.73 -12.37 6.47
CA ARG A 110 19.51 -12.50 5.23
C ARG A 110 20.99 -12.07 5.34
N ARG A 111 21.46 -11.67 6.54
CA ARG A 111 22.87 -11.28 6.79
C ARG A 111 23.68 -12.31 7.59
N ARG A 112 23.17 -13.54 7.79
CA ARG A 112 23.84 -14.61 8.57
C ARG A 112 23.93 -15.95 7.83
N ARG A 113 24.12 -15.92 6.52
CA ARG A 113 24.61 -17.09 5.76
C ARG A 113 25.69 -16.63 4.80
#